data_AF-A0AAE0U6H9-F1
#
_entry.id   AF-A0AAE0U6H9-F1
#
_cell.length_a   1.000
_cell.length_b   1.000
_cell.length_c   1.000
_cell.angle_alpha   90.00
_cell.angle_beta   90.00
_cell.angle_gamma   90.00
#
_symmetry.space_group_name_H-M   'P 1'
#
loop_
_entity.id
_entity.type
_entity.pdbx_description
1 polymer ?
#
loop_
_entity_poly.entity_id
_entity_poly.type
_entity_poly.pdbx_seq_one_letter_code
_entity_poly.pdbx_strand_id
1 'polypeptide(L)'
;MLSKQFLAISAFLAAVASATPVPAPAEDGLVILQQNETEVGTITWYTDTDADADTEQPVDRRSVSAPLSQDLHKRCGSNTLTCSGSHRAYSPVCSNLINSLSGQSIPQSPRSVCLSQGGNQCCISWANVVQDAQFYYLQSAAWKALNGCVSNSYVSGLTRDTLIGNTCTTQCLSDRASGCS
;
A
#
# COMPACT_ATOMS: atom_id res chain seq x y z
N MET A 1 68.09 -37.82 1.17
CA MET A 1 67.66 -36.67 0.35
C MET A 1 66.25 -36.30 0.77
N LEU A 2 66.06 -35.04 1.14
CA LEU A 2 64.87 -34.43 1.73
C LEU A 2 63.80 -34.24 0.64
N SER A 3 62.54 -34.64 0.87
CA SER A 3 61.42 -34.07 0.11
C SER A 3 60.22 -33.87 1.02
N LYS A 4 59.95 -32.59 1.29
CA LYS A 4 58.84 -32.04 2.04
C LYS A 4 57.60 -32.03 1.14
N GLN A 5 56.47 -32.56 1.59
CA GLN A 5 55.17 -32.23 1.00
C GLN A 5 54.35 -31.47 2.04
N PHE A 6 54.12 -30.19 1.73
CA PHE A 6 53.29 -29.29 2.51
C PHE A 6 51.82 -29.51 2.14
N LEU A 7 50.98 -29.77 3.15
CA LEU A 7 49.52 -29.67 3.07
C LEU A 7 49.13 -28.19 3.04
N ALA A 8 48.51 -27.74 1.95
CA ALA A 8 47.87 -26.43 1.87
C ALA A 8 46.35 -26.61 2.07
N ILE A 9 45.85 -26.22 3.24
CA ILE A 9 44.41 -26.14 3.53
C ILE A 9 43.97 -24.72 3.17
N SER A 10 43.33 -24.55 2.01
CA SER A 10 42.72 -23.29 1.61
C SER A 10 41.35 -23.15 2.28
N ALA A 11 41.29 -22.35 3.34
CA ALA A 11 40.02 -21.94 3.96
C ALA A 11 39.37 -20.84 3.11
N PHE A 12 38.31 -21.16 2.38
CA PHE A 12 37.42 -20.18 1.76
C PHE A 12 36.55 -19.54 2.86
N LEU A 13 36.88 -18.31 3.25
CA LEU A 13 35.98 -17.44 4.01
C LEU A 13 34.88 -16.95 3.06
N ALA A 14 33.71 -17.58 3.10
CA ALA A 14 32.51 -17.04 2.48
C ALA A 14 32.03 -15.85 3.33
N ALA A 15 32.29 -14.63 2.86
CA ALA A 15 31.70 -13.43 3.42
C ALA A 15 30.19 -13.44 3.12
N VAL A 16 29.39 -13.79 4.11
CA VAL A 16 27.94 -13.57 4.07
C VAL A 16 27.69 -12.07 4.15
N ALA A 17 27.43 -11.44 3.00
CA ALA A 17 26.91 -10.08 2.96
C ALA A 17 25.48 -10.11 3.53
N SER A 18 25.32 -9.74 4.80
CA SER A 18 24.02 -9.41 5.36
C SER A 18 23.54 -8.13 4.67
N ALA A 19 22.70 -8.30 3.64
CA ALA A 19 21.94 -7.19 3.08
C ALA A 19 21.02 -6.66 4.19
N THR A 20 21.39 -5.52 4.78
CA THR A 20 20.48 -4.78 5.66
C THR A 20 19.25 -4.41 4.83
N PRO A 21 18.02 -4.66 5.32
CA PRO A 21 16.83 -4.22 4.61
C PRO A 21 16.93 -2.72 4.37
N VAL A 22 16.86 -2.32 3.09
CA VAL A 22 16.88 -0.91 2.71
C VAL A 22 15.65 -0.27 3.36
N PRO A 23 15.82 0.74 4.23
CA PRO A 23 14.68 1.47 4.77
C PRO A 23 13.90 2.04 3.60
N ALA A 24 12.60 1.74 3.52
CA ALA A 24 11.75 2.41 2.54
C ALA A 24 11.88 3.92 2.77
N PRO A 25 12.06 4.73 1.72
CA PRO A 25 12.14 6.19 1.87
C PRO A 25 10.89 6.68 2.61
N ALA A 26 11.08 7.55 3.60
CA ALA A 26 9.98 8.25 4.24
C ALA A 26 9.31 9.11 3.17
N GLU A 27 8.15 8.68 2.70
CA GLU A 27 7.35 9.45 1.75
C GLU A 27 6.71 10.64 2.50
N ASP A 28 6.72 11.84 1.91
CA ASP A 28 6.28 13.10 2.55
C ASP A 28 5.05 12.92 3.45
N GLY A 29 5.23 13.13 4.76
CA GLY A 29 4.17 13.07 5.76
C GLY A 29 3.68 11.68 6.17
N LEU A 30 4.29 10.60 5.67
CA LEU A 30 3.90 9.22 5.97
C LEU A 30 4.98 8.45 6.74
N VAL A 31 4.55 7.65 7.72
CA VAL A 31 5.39 6.72 8.49
C VAL A 31 4.92 5.28 8.31
N ILE A 32 5.85 4.33 8.43
CA ILE A 32 5.54 2.90 8.32
C ILE A 32 4.76 2.46 9.56
N LEU A 33 3.53 1.99 9.36
CA LEU A 33 2.67 1.41 10.40
C LEU A 33 2.95 -0.08 10.60
N GLN A 34 3.10 -0.82 9.50
CA GLN A 34 3.34 -2.26 9.52
C GLN A 34 4.07 -2.68 8.25
N GLN A 35 4.98 -3.65 8.35
CA GLN A 35 5.66 -4.23 7.20
C GLN A 35 5.74 -5.75 7.33
N ASN A 36 5.38 -6.47 6.28
CA ASN A 36 5.39 -7.93 6.25
C ASN A 36 6.07 -8.42 4.96
N GLU A 37 6.97 -9.39 5.08
CA GLU A 37 7.48 -10.14 3.93
C GLU A 37 6.49 -11.23 3.53
N THR A 38 6.26 -11.36 2.23
CA THR A 38 5.35 -12.35 1.65
C THR A 38 6.04 -13.04 0.47
N GLU A 39 5.46 -14.13 -0.02
CA GLU A 39 5.98 -14.84 -1.20
C GLU A 39 6.07 -13.95 -2.45
N VAL A 40 5.25 -12.90 -2.53
CA VAL A 40 5.23 -11.98 -3.68
C VAL A 40 6.11 -10.74 -3.47
N GLY A 41 6.68 -10.53 -2.28
CA GLY A 41 7.49 -9.35 -1.95
C GLY A 41 7.11 -8.74 -0.61
N THR A 42 7.53 -7.49 -0.39
CA THR A 42 7.33 -6.80 0.90
C THR A 42 6.10 -5.91 0.83
N ILE A 43 5.10 -6.19 1.68
CA ILE A 43 3.92 -5.34 1.86
C ILE A 43 4.20 -4.35 3.00
N THR A 44 4.02 -3.06 2.73
CA THR A 44 4.23 -1.97 3.70
C THR A 44 2.97 -1.12 3.82
N TRP A 45 2.52 -0.93 5.06
CA TRP A 45 1.43 -0.06 5.46
C TRP A 45 1.98 1.26 5.93
N TYR A 46 1.37 2.35 5.48
CA TYR A 46 1.75 3.70 5.88
C TYR A 46 0.59 4.42 6.55
N THR A 47 0.88 5.28 7.52
CA THR A 47 -0.06 6.20 8.19
C THR A 47 0.55 7.60 8.22
N ASP A 48 -0.26 8.62 8.54
CA ASP A 48 0.21 10.00 8.65
C ASP A 48 1.12 10.18 9.89
N THR A 49 2.12 11.07 9.82
CA THR A 49 3.04 11.38 10.94
C THR A 49 2.33 11.90 12.19
N ASP A 50 1.13 12.47 12.05
CA ASP A 50 0.36 13.06 13.15
C ASP A 50 -0.70 12.11 13.73
N ALA A 51 -0.75 10.84 13.28
CA ALA A 51 -1.77 9.88 13.71
C ALA A 51 -1.66 9.49 15.21
N ASP A 52 -0.58 9.86 15.89
CA ASP A 52 -0.33 9.59 17.32
C ASP A 52 -0.62 10.78 18.27
N ALA A 53 -1.19 11.89 17.77
CA ALA A 53 -1.63 13.00 18.62
C ALA A 53 -3.16 13.13 18.58
N ASP A 54 -3.81 12.63 19.64
CA ASP A 54 -5.26 12.65 19.90
C ASP A 54 -6.08 11.70 19.00
N THR A 55 -6.78 10.68 19.51
CA THR A 55 -8.18 10.86 19.93
C THR A 55 -8.68 9.63 20.72
N GLU A 56 -8.39 9.57 22.03
CA GLU A 56 -9.44 9.19 23.00
C GLU A 56 -10.28 10.45 23.30
N GLN A 57 -10.93 11.05 22.29
CA GLN A 57 -12.02 11.97 22.60
C GLN A 57 -13.29 11.15 22.85
N PRO A 58 -14.02 11.43 23.94
CA PRO A 58 -15.34 10.87 24.13
C PRO A 58 -16.22 11.43 23.02
N VAL A 59 -16.61 10.56 22.08
CA VAL A 59 -17.61 10.84 21.06
C VAL A 59 -18.87 11.31 21.77
N ASP A 60 -19.12 12.60 21.71
CA ASP A 60 -20.33 13.21 22.22
C ASP A 60 -21.51 12.63 21.43
N ARG A 61 -22.29 11.79 22.11
CA ARG A 61 -23.47 11.09 21.57
C ARG A 61 -24.56 12.12 21.27
N ARG A 62 -24.42 12.85 20.16
CA ARG A 62 -25.57 13.51 19.54
C ARG A 62 -25.97 12.72 18.30
N SER A 63 -26.80 11.71 18.58
CA SER A 63 -27.60 10.98 17.62
C SER A 63 -28.28 11.95 16.65
N VAL A 64 -27.84 11.93 15.40
CA VAL A 64 -28.75 12.09 14.27
C VAL A 64 -28.69 10.80 13.48
N SER A 65 -29.55 9.88 13.88
CA SER A 65 -29.85 8.63 13.19
C SER A 65 -30.60 8.94 11.88
N ALA A 66 -29.88 9.46 10.89
CA ALA A 66 -30.28 9.34 9.48
C ALA A 66 -29.66 8.04 8.93
N PRO A 67 -30.24 7.38 7.92
CA PRO A 67 -29.67 6.16 7.35
C PRO A 67 -28.43 6.53 6.52
N LEU A 68 -27.32 6.78 7.21
CA LEU A 68 -26.03 7.19 6.66
C LEU A 68 -25.58 6.24 5.54
N SER A 69 -25.89 4.94 5.66
CA SER A 69 -25.58 3.95 4.64
C SER A 69 -26.29 4.23 3.32
N GLN A 70 -27.60 4.52 3.31
CA GLN A 70 -28.34 4.59 2.05
C GLN A 70 -28.00 5.84 1.22
N ASP A 71 -27.72 6.97 1.86
CA ASP A 71 -27.30 8.18 1.14
C ASP A 71 -25.81 8.19 0.78
N LEU A 72 -24.97 7.51 1.56
CA LEU A 72 -23.55 7.31 1.22
C LEU A 72 -23.40 6.45 -0.04
N HIS A 73 -24.15 5.34 -0.15
CA HIS A 73 -24.11 4.47 -1.33
C HIS A 73 -24.68 5.15 -2.60
N LYS A 74 -25.50 6.20 -2.46
CA LYS A 74 -25.94 7.01 -3.62
C LYS A 74 -24.85 7.96 -4.12
N ARG A 75 -23.94 8.37 -3.24
CA ARG A 75 -22.88 9.36 -3.53
C ARG A 75 -21.53 8.72 -3.84
N CYS A 76 -21.32 7.47 -3.40
CA CYS A 76 -20.03 6.79 -3.38
C CYS A 76 -20.16 5.37 -3.92
N GLY A 77 -19.05 4.79 -4.35
CA GLY A 77 -18.95 3.48 -5.00
C GLY A 77 -18.91 3.55 -6.54
N SER A 78 -19.16 4.70 -7.16
CA SER A 78 -19.05 4.83 -8.63
C SER A 78 -17.61 4.67 -9.11
N ASN A 79 -16.62 4.99 -8.27
CA ASN A 79 -15.19 4.92 -8.57
C ASN A 79 -14.87 5.69 -9.87
N THR A 80 -15.25 6.97 -9.95
CA THR A 80 -15.07 7.79 -11.16
C THR A 80 -13.58 7.89 -11.51
N LEU A 81 -13.16 7.31 -12.63
CA LEU A 81 -11.76 7.08 -12.96
C LEU A 81 -11.12 8.28 -13.68
N THR A 82 -9.89 8.62 -13.30
CA THR A 82 -9.01 9.54 -14.03
C THR A 82 -7.61 8.97 -14.10
N CYS A 83 -7.05 8.86 -15.32
CA CYS A 83 -5.70 8.35 -15.53
C CYS A 83 -4.65 9.48 -15.48
N SER A 84 -3.43 9.12 -15.08
CA SER A 84 -2.28 10.04 -15.03
C SER A 84 -1.08 9.45 -15.78
N GLY A 85 -0.28 10.32 -16.39
CA GLY A 85 1.00 9.95 -17.00
C GLY A 85 2.19 10.00 -16.03
N SER A 86 1.98 10.45 -14.80
CA SER A 86 3.04 10.61 -13.78
C SER A 86 2.97 9.50 -12.73
N HIS A 87 4.08 9.18 -12.07
CA HIS A 87 4.13 8.27 -10.92
C HIS A 87 3.56 6.88 -11.26
N ARG A 88 4.08 6.30 -12.34
CA ARG A 88 3.50 5.12 -12.97
C ARG A 88 4.13 3.86 -12.39
N ALA A 89 3.30 3.03 -11.76
CA ALA A 89 3.73 1.74 -11.23
C ALA A 89 3.70 0.65 -12.31
N TYR A 90 4.60 -0.33 -12.18
CA TYR A 90 4.63 -1.50 -13.05
C TYR A 90 3.38 -2.36 -12.83
N SER A 91 2.58 -2.56 -13.88
CA SER A 91 1.21 -3.10 -13.76
C SER A 91 1.13 -4.52 -13.17
N PRO A 92 2.08 -5.45 -13.43
CA PRO A 92 2.07 -6.76 -12.78
C PRO A 92 2.27 -6.68 -11.25
N VAL A 93 3.06 -5.73 -10.76
CA VAL A 93 3.26 -5.53 -9.31
C VAL A 93 1.98 -5.02 -8.68
N CYS A 94 1.26 -4.11 -9.35
CA CYS A 94 -0.06 -3.68 -8.91
C CYS A 94 -1.07 -4.83 -8.87
N SER A 95 -1.08 -5.69 -9.88
CA SER A 95 -1.95 -6.87 -9.88
C SER A 95 -1.62 -7.80 -8.71
N ASN A 96 -0.33 -8.04 -8.44
CA ASN A 96 0.13 -8.85 -7.31
C ASN A 96 -0.29 -8.23 -5.97
N LEU A 97 -0.12 -6.91 -5.81
CA LEU A 97 -0.60 -6.21 -4.63
C LEU A 97 -2.10 -6.43 -4.44
N ILE A 98 -2.93 -6.12 -5.44
CA ILE A 98 -4.39 -6.23 -5.32
C ILE A 98 -4.82 -7.67 -5.00
N ASN A 99 -4.19 -8.66 -5.62
CA ASN A 99 -4.46 -10.08 -5.36
C ASN A 99 -4.00 -10.53 -3.96
N SER A 100 -2.93 -9.96 -3.44
CA SER A 100 -2.41 -10.29 -2.10
C SER A 100 -3.26 -9.74 -0.95
N LEU A 101 -4.12 -8.75 -1.23
CA LEU A 101 -5.05 -8.19 -0.25
C LEU A 101 -6.19 -9.19 0.04
N SER A 102 -6.03 -10.07 1.03
CA SER A 102 -7.04 -11.07 1.39
C SER A 102 -7.32 -11.13 2.90
N GLY A 103 -8.61 -11.27 3.25
CA GLY A 103 -9.12 -11.79 4.54
C GLY A 103 -8.83 -11.01 5.83
N GLN A 104 -8.01 -9.97 5.80
CA GLN A 104 -7.61 -9.20 6.98
C GLN A 104 -8.39 -7.87 7.11
N SER A 105 -8.34 -7.26 8.29
CA SER A 105 -8.79 -5.87 8.48
C SER A 105 -7.71 -4.93 7.99
N ILE A 106 -8.11 -3.82 7.39
CA ILE A 106 -7.18 -2.69 7.21
C ILE A 106 -6.84 -2.20 8.64
N PRO A 107 -5.55 -1.99 8.97
CA PRO A 107 -5.17 -1.40 10.25
C PRO A 107 -5.96 -0.11 10.53
N GLN A 108 -5.98 0.37 11.78
CA GLN A 108 -6.59 1.67 12.06
C GLN A 108 -5.69 2.80 11.53
N SER A 109 -6.30 3.78 10.87
CA SER A 109 -5.64 4.99 10.34
C SER A 109 -4.54 4.84 9.27
N PRO A 110 -4.42 3.78 8.44
CA PRO A 110 -3.51 3.82 7.32
C PRO A 110 -3.99 4.80 6.25
N ARG A 111 -3.04 5.22 5.44
CA ARG A 111 -3.17 6.12 4.29
C ARG A 111 -2.84 5.42 2.98
N SER A 112 -2.02 4.39 3.06
CA SER A 112 -1.69 3.56 1.92
C SER A 112 -1.14 2.19 2.30
N VAL A 113 -1.15 1.31 1.31
CA VAL A 113 -0.47 0.03 1.30
C VAL A 113 0.32 -0.09 0.01
N CYS A 114 1.57 -0.52 0.12
CA CYS A 114 2.46 -0.72 -1.02
C CYS A 114 3.03 -2.14 -1.06
N LEU A 115 3.22 -2.68 -2.26
CA LEU A 115 4.03 -3.86 -2.52
C LEU A 115 5.33 -3.43 -3.19
N SER A 116 6.46 -3.79 -2.58
CA SER A 116 7.78 -3.74 -3.20
C SER A 116 8.19 -5.13 -3.71
N GLN A 117 8.46 -5.24 -5.01
CA GLN A 117 8.79 -6.51 -5.67
C GLN A 117 9.80 -6.27 -6.81
N GLY A 118 10.97 -6.92 -6.73
CA GLY A 118 11.96 -6.89 -7.82
C GLY A 118 12.40 -5.48 -8.24
N GLY A 119 12.56 -4.57 -7.28
CA GLY A 119 12.92 -3.17 -7.53
C GLY A 119 11.79 -2.27 -8.03
N ASN A 120 10.57 -2.81 -8.18
CA ASN A 120 9.37 -2.06 -8.54
C ASN A 120 8.48 -1.88 -7.31
N GLN A 121 7.68 -0.82 -7.32
CA GLN A 121 6.68 -0.54 -6.29
C GLN A 121 5.32 -0.30 -6.93
N CYS A 122 4.27 -0.78 -6.27
CA CYS A 122 2.92 -0.31 -6.50
C CYS A 122 2.25 -0.04 -5.16
N CYS A 123 1.46 1.03 -5.11
CA CYS A 123 0.78 1.50 -3.92
C CYS A 123 -0.69 1.76 -4.21
N ILE A 124 -1.54 1.37 -3.26
CA ILE A 124 -2.93 1.81 -3.15
C ILE A 124 -2.96 2.81 -2.00
N SER A 125 -3.29 4.07 -2.29
CA SER A 125 -3.37 5.16 -1.30
C SER A 125 -4.75 5.81 -1.34
N TRP A 126 -5.17 6.50 -0.27
CA TRP A 126 -6.45 7.20 -0.23
C TRP A 126 -6.39 8.52 0.55
N ALA A 127 -7.30 9.43 0.22
CA ALA A 127 -7.26 10.82 0.65
C ALA A 127 -7.83 11.10 2.05
N ASN A 128 -8.71 10.25 2.59
CA ASN A 128 -9.36 10.47 3.89
C ASN A 128 -9.12 9.30 4.84
N VAL A 129 -8.98 9.57 6.16
CA VAL A 129 -8.89 8.51 7.17
C VAL A 129 -10.12 7.60 7.08
N VAL A 130 -9.88 6.29 7.10
CA VAL A 130 -10.92 5.26 7.00
C VAL A 130 -11.01 4.50 8.32
N GLN A 131 -12.23 4.15 8.71
CA GLN A 131 -12.53 3.36 9.91
C GLN A 131 -13.24 2.07 9.51
N ASP A 132 -13.04 1.01 10.29
CA ASP A 132 -13.67 -0.30 10.15
C ASP A 132 -13.60 -0.89 8.73
N ALA A 133 -12.53 -0.55 8.01
CA ALA A 133 -12.37 -0.94 6.64
C ALA A 133 -11.73 -2.34 6.55
N GLN A 134 -12.27 -3.14 5.64
CA GLN A 134 -11.73 -4.43 5.24
C GLN A 134 -10.99 -4.31 3.91
N PHE A 135 -10.06 -5.23 3.68
CA PHE A 135 -9.23 -5.23 2.47
C PHE A 135 -9.98 -5.19 1.15
N TYR A 136 -11.09 -5.93 1.08
CA TYR A 136 -11.88 -6.03 -0.14
C TYR A 136 -12.46 -4.67 -0.58
N TYR A 137 -12.60 -3.69 0.31
CA TYR A 137 -13.04 -2.35 -0.08
C TYR A 137 -12.01 -1.62 -0.96
N LEU A 138 -10.73 -1.99 -0.90
CA LEU A 138 -9.70 -1.38 -1.75
C LEU A 138 -9.75 -1.92 -3.18
N GLN A 139 -10.13 -3.18 -3.35
CA GLN A 139 -9.92 -3.91 -4.60
C GLN A 139 -10.71 -3.35 -5.78
N SER A 140 -11.97 -2.95 -5.60
CA SER A 140 -12.83 -2.53 -6.72
C SER A 140 -12.28 -1.29 -7.44
N ALA A 141 -11.89 -0.27 -6.68
CA ALA A 141 -11.28 0.95 -7.19
C ALA A 141 -9.90 0.69 -7.81
N ALA A 142 -9.06 -0.10 -7.14
CA ALA A 142 -7.73 -0.45 -7.63
C ALA A 142 -7.79 -1.23 -8.94
N TRP A 143 -8.66 -2.25 -9.06
CA TRP A 143 -8.87 -2.97 -10.32
C TRP A 143 -9.40 -2.07 -11.43
N LYS A 144 -10.28 -1.12 -11.11
CA LYS A 144 -10.79 -0.17 -12.09
C LYS A 144 -9.67 0.73 -12.62
N ALA A 145 -8.79 1.23 -11.76
CA ALA A 145 -7.61 1.99 -12.17
C ALA A 145 -6.62 1.14 -12.99
N LEU A 146 -6.34 -0.09 -12.54
CA LEU A 146 -5.48 -1.02 -13.26
C LEU A 146 -6.00 -1.34 -14.66
N ASN A 147 -7.29 -1.67 -14.79
CA ASN A 147 -7.86 -2.06 -16.08
C ASN A 147 -8.09 -0.85 -17.01
N GLY A 148 -8.33 0.34 -16.46
CA GLY A 148 -8.67 1.53 -17.25
C GLY A 148 -7.48 2.44 -17.58
N CYS A 149 -6.38 2.39 -16.81
CA CYS A 149 -5.25 3.31 -16.94
C CYS A 149 -3.92 2.65 -17.30
N VAL A 150 -3.88 1.35 -17.56
CA VAL A 150 -2.67 0.69 -18.05
C VAL A 150 -2.33 1.17 -19.45
N SER A 151 -1.08 1.57 -19.62
CA SER A 151 -0.46 1.86 -20.91
C SER A 151 0.99 1.36 -20.85
N ASN A 152 1.52 0.74 -21.91
CA ASN A 152 2.91 0.27 -21.96
C ASN A 152 3.38 -0.52 -20.71
N SER A 153 2.52 -1.35 -20.11
CA SER A 153 2.79 -2.11 -18.87
C SER A 153 2.94 -1.29 -17.58
N TYR A 154 2.54 -0.02 -17.56
CA TYR A 154 2.49 0.78 -16.35
C TYR A 154 1.13 1.44 -16.15
N VAL A 155 0.78 1.67 -14.90
CA VAL A 155 -0.48 2.28 -14.47
C VAL A 155 -0.24 3.47 -13.56
N SER A 156 -1.02 4.52 -13.75
CA SER A 156 -1.24 5.55 -12.74
C SER A 156 -2.64 6.10 -12.90
N GLY A 157 -3.41 6.13 -11.82
CA GLY A 157 -4.78 6.61 -11.87
C GLY A 157 -5.37 6.81 -10.49
N LEU A 158 -6.42 7.62 -10.46
CA LEU A 158 -7.22 7.85 -9.27
C LEU A 158 -8.69 7.57 -9.57
N THR A 159 -9.40 7.08 -8.57
CA THR A 159 -10.85 6.93 -8.57
C THR A 159 -11.43 7.85 -7.51
N ARG A 160 -12.32 8.74 -7.92
CA ARG A 160 -13.13 9.55 -7.00
C ARG A 160 -14.38 8.79 -6.60
N ASP A 161 -15.05 9.29 -5.56
CA ASP A 161 -16.29 8.72 -5.04
C ASP A 161 -16.08 7.25 -4.63
N THR A 162 -14.91 6.89 -4.13
CA THR A 162 -14.59 5.53 -3.70
C THR A 162 -15.09 5.32 -2.28
N LEU A 163 -15.84 4.25 -2.08
CA LEU A 163 -16.32 3.85 -0.75
C LEU A 163 -15.34 2.85 -0.13
N ILE A 164 -14.67 3.27 0.95
CA ILE A 164 -13.79 2.41 1.75
C ILE A 164 -14.37 2.32 3.17
N GLY A 165 -14.85 1.14 3.56
CA GLY A 165 -15.63 0.99 4.79
C GLY A 165 -16.88 1.89 4.72
N ASN A 166 -16.96 2.85 5.63
CA ASN A 166 -18.01 3.88 5.66
C ASN A 166 -17.54 5.27 5.21
N THR A 167 -16.38 5.37 4.56
CA THR A 167 -15.78 6.65 4.14
C THR A 167 -15.82 6.79 2.62
N CYS A 168 -16.36 7.92 2.16
CA CYS A 168 -16.26 8.36 0.77
C CYS A 168 -14.96 9.11 0.57
N THR A 169 -14.08 8.63 -0.30
CA THR A 169 -12.73 9.16 -0.49
C THR A 169 -12.30 9.07 -1.95
N THR A 170 -11.14 9.64 -2.24
CA THR A 170 -10.39 9.31 -3.46
C THR A 170 -9.44 8.16 -3.13
N GLN A 171 -9.29 7.20 -4.06
CA GLN A 171 -8.27 6.15 -4.01
C GLN A 171 -7.36 6.29 -5.24
N CYS A 172 -6.06 6.07 -5.07
CA CYS A 172 -5.05 6.18 -6.11
C CYS A 172 -4.30 4.85 -6.23
N LEU A 173 -3.92 4.51 -7.45
CA LEU A 173 -3.02 3.42 -7.79
C LEU A 173 -1.81 4.01 -8.52
N SER A 174 -0.63 3.95 -7.90
CA SER A 174 0.59 4.58 -8.42
C SER A 174 1.85 3.93 -7.84
N ASP A 175 3.04 4.42 -8.17
CA ASP A 175 4.30 3.98 -7.55
C ASP A 175 4.61 4.70 -6.22
N ARG A 176 3.72 5.56 -5.72
CA ARG A 176 3.88 6.33 -4.48
C ARG A 176 2.87 5.98 -3.41
N ALA A 177 3.34 5.90 -2.16
CA ALA A 177 2.51 5.74 -0.97
C ALA A 177 1.66 7.00 -0.70
N SER A 178 2.15 8.18 -1.08
CA SER A 178 1.46 9.48 -0.97
C SER A 178 0.60 9.84 -2.20
N GLY A 179 0.24 8.87 -3.06
CA GLY A 179 -0.39 9.15 -4.36
C GLY A 179 -1.71 9.95 -4.31
N CYS A 180 -2.42 9.89 -3.18
CA CYS A 180 -3.71 10.55 -2.93
C CYS A 180 -3.65 11.61 -1.81
N SER A 181 -2.46 11.88 -1.28
CA SER A 181 -2.24 12.87 -0.22
C SER A 181 -1.98 14.26 -0.80
#